data_AF-A0A5N5WUT6-F1
#
_entry.id   AF-A0A5N5WUT6-F1
#
_cell.length_a   1.000
_cell.length_b   1.000
_cell.length_c   1.000
_cell.angle_alpha   90.00
_cell.angle_beta   90.00
_cell.angle_gamma   90.00
#
_symmetry.space_group_name_H-M   'P 1'
#
loop_
_entity.id
_entity.type
_entity.pdbx_description
1 polymer ?
#
loop_
_entity_poly.entity_id
_entity_poly.type
_entity_poly.pdbx_seq_one_letter_code
_entity_poly.pdbx_strand_id
1 'polypeptide(L)'
;MLNEVSRLLSGGAYLFDTWANTLDYGNWTSDVYEVGVNQRPSQPLFQDAVRTIWLVIGACNFDPVEDHAVGRFQRWSYRHDARDVGYILRDVYPAIRDSPREQGPSASLLLHRPDEKGIAIQFAFRMAEAIDSSDDAHESLRRVERQVSLKVISR
;
A
#
# COMPACT_ATOMS: atom_id res chain seq x y z
N MET A 1 -20.95 -12.25 2.88
CA MET A 1 -20.57 -11.61 1.60
C MET A 1 -20.08 -10.21 1.95
N LEU A 2 -18.77 -9.99 2.04
CA LEU A 2 -18.21 -8.66 2.33
C LEU A 2 -18.02 -7.95 0.99
N ASN A 3 -18.77 -6.88 0.74
CA ASN A 3 -18.52 -6.01 -0.40
C ASN A 3 -17.19 -5.28 -0.17
N GLU A 4 -16.14 -5.67 -0.89
CA GLU A 4 -14.91 -4.87 -0.98
C GLU A 4 -15.24 -3.58 -1.74
N VAL A 5 -15.40 -2.47 -1.02
CA VAL A 5 -15.43 -1.14 -1.64
C VAL A 5 -13.98 -0.77 -1.93
N SER A 6 -13.53 -1.00 -3.16
CA SER A 6 -12.26 -0.46 -3.65
C SER A 6 -12.35 1.07 -3.64
N ARG A 7 -11.35 1.72 -3.04
CA ARG A 7 -11.22 3.18 -3.07
C ARG A 7 -9.98 3.54 -3.85
N LEU A 8 -10.14 4.40 -4.84
CA LEU A 8 -9.01 5.00 -5.53
C LEU A 8 -8.38 6.06 -4.62
N LEU A 9 -7.07 5.98 -4.43
CA LEU A 9 -6.27 6.93 -3.68
C LEU A 9 -5.14 7.41 -4.59
N SER A 10 -4.79 8.69 -4.49
CA SER A 10 -3.58 9.24 -5.08
C SER A 10 -2.65 9.68 -3.95
N GLY A 11 -1.35 9.43 -4.12
CA GLY A 11 -0.35 9.70 -3.09
C GLY A 11 0.86 8.78 -3.23
N GLY A 12 1.66 8.70 -2.18
CA GLY A 12 2.85 7.87 -2.12
C GLY A 12 3.00 7.17 -0.77
N ALA A 13 3.79 6.10 -0.77
CA ALA A 13 4.29 5.47 0.45
C ALA A 13 5.79 5.79 0.56
N TYR A 14 6.22 6.23 1.73
CA TYR A 14 7.60 6.63 1.99
C TYR A 14 8.19 5.71 3.05
N LEU A 15 9.41 5.23 2.78
CA LEU A 15 10.16 4.39 3.70
C LEU A 15 11.15 5.26 4.47
N PHE A 16 11.19 5.04 5.77
CA PHE A 16 12.12 5.70 6.68
C PHE A 16 12.96 4.65 7.38
N ASP A 17 14.20 5.03 7.68
CA ASP A 17 15.18 4.21 8.38
C ASP A 17 14.91 4.09 9.88
N THR A 18 14.26 5.10 10.47
CA THR A 18 13.96 5.14 11.91
C THR A 18 12.49 5.48 12.18
N TRP A 19 11.97 4.96 13.28
CA TRP A 19 10.63 5.30 13.76
C TRP A 19 10.46 6.79 14.06
N ALA A 20 11.52 7.43 14.59
CA ALA A 20 11.52 8.86 14.87
C ALA A 20 11.30 9.68 13.59
N ASN A 21 12.01 9.35 12.50
CA ASN A 21 11.85 10.03 11.21
C ASN A 21 10.44 9.83 10.64
N THR A 22 9.86 8.64 10.81
CA THR A 22 8.47 8.38 10.40
C THR A 22 7.47 9.24 11.16
N LEU A 23 7.64 9.37 12.49
CA LEU A 23 6.77 10.20 13.31
C LEU A 23 6.92 11.68 13.00
N ASP A 24 8.16 12.16 12.80
CA ASP A 24 8.44 13.54 12.45
C ASP A 24 7.81 13.92 11.11
N TYR A 25 7.97 13.07 10.09
CA TYR A 25 7.31 13.28 8.80
C TYR A 25 5.78 13.20 8.89
N GLY A 26 5.26 12.28 9.71
CA GLY A 26 3.82 12.17 9.99
C GLY A 26 3.25 13.45 10.63
N ASN A 27 3.94 14.01 11.61
CA ASN A 27 3.59 15.27 12.25
C ASN A 27 3.69 16.44 11.27
N TRP A 28 4.80 16.54 10.53
CA TRP A 28 4.98 17.59 9.53
C TRP A 28 3.87 17.57 8.48
N THR A 29 3.56 16.40 7.90
CA THR A 29 2.50 16.29 6.89
C THR A 29 1.10 16.56 7.44
N SER A 30 0.85 16.33 8.73
CA SER A 30 -0.48 16.46 9.34
C SER A 30 -0.77 17.85 9.88
N ASP A 31 0.22 18.47 10.52
CA ASP A 31 0.02 19.64 11.36
C ASP A 31 0.77 20.88 10.87
N VAL A 32 1.78 20.71 10.01
CA VAL A 32 2.66 21.80 9.55
C VAL A 32 2.51 22.08 8.06
N TYR A 33 2.34 21.04 7.25
CA TYR A 33 2.29 21.15 5.81
C TYR A 33 0.93 21.68 5.33
N GLU A 34 0.94 22.91 4.82
CA GLU A 34 -0.20 23.52 4.16
C GLU A 34 -0.03 23.44 2.63
N VAL A 35 -1.02 22.88 1.94
CA VAL A 35 -1.09 22.98 0.47
C VAL A 35 -1.57 24.39 0.14
N GLY A 36 -0.73 25.19 -0.54
CA GLY A 36 -1.11 26.52 -0.98
C GLY A 36 -2.43 26.51 -1.77
N VAL A 37 -3.25 27.56 -1.62
CA VAL A 37 -4.63 27.67 -2.12
C VAL A 37 -4.78 27.38 -3.63
N ASN A 38 -3.68 27.46 -4.40
CA ASN A 38 -3.64 27.24 -5.85
C ASN A 38 -3.01 25.90 -6.29
N GLN A 39 -2.68 25.00 -5.35
CA GLN A 39 -1.96 23.75 -5.65
C GLN A 39 -2.72 22.47 -5.31
N ARG A 40 -3.94 22.54 -4.77
CA ARG A 40 -4.81 21.37 -4.71
C ARG A 40 -5.24 21.03 -6.14
N PRO A 41 -4.97 19.81 -6.65
CA PRO A 41 -5.56 19.38 -7.90
C PRO A 41 -7.08 19.59 -7.80
N SER A 42 -7.69 20.20 -8.81
CA SER A 42 -9.14 20.45 -8.87
C SER A 42 -9.96 19.16 -9.03
N GLN A 43 -9.39 18.00 -8.68
CA GLN A 43 -9.98 16.68 -8.86
C GLN A 43 -10.98 16.40 -7.73
N PRO A 44 -12.29 16.33 -8.03
CA PRO A 44 -13.33 16.16 -7.01
C PRO A 44 -13.25 14.82 -6.26
N LEU A 45 -12.48 13.86 -6.77
CA LEU A 45 -12.33 12.50 -6.23
C LEU A 45 -11.41 12.43 -5.00
N PHE A 46 -10.52 13.41 -4.78
CA PHE A 46 -9.51 13.38 -3.73
C PHE A 46 -9.70 14.53 -2.73
N GLN A 47 -10.83 14.52 -2.04
CA GLN A 47 -11.24 15.59 -1.12
C GLN A 47 -10.56 15.46 0.26
N ASP A 48 -10.36 14.21 0.71
CA ASP A 48 -9.81 13.89 2.02
C ASP A 48 -8.40 13.33 1.90
N ALA A 49 -7.49 13.84 2.73
CA ALA A 49 -6.16 13.26 2.90
C ALA A 49 -6.21 12.19 4.00
N VAL A 50 -5.78 10.97 3.67
CA VAL A 50 -5.56 9.90 4.65
C VAL A 50 -4.06 9.72 4.84
N ARG A 51 -3.62 9.73 6.10
CA ARG A 51 -2.22 9.48 6.48
C ARG A 51 -2.20 8.35 7.50
N THR A 52 -1.37 7.35 7.25
CA THR A 52 -1.22 6.21 8.15
C THR A 52 0.24 5.78 8.21
N ILE A 53 0.72 5.55 9.43
CA ILE A 53 2.06 5.04 9.69
C ILE A 53 1.97 3.52 9.91
N TRP A 54 2.88 2.80 9.27
CA TRP A 54 2.97 1.34 9.34
C TRP A 54 4.39 0.91 9.66
N LEU A 55 4.53 -0.14 10.48
CA LEU A 55 5.78 -0.86 10.64
C LEU A 55 5.97 -1.79 9.46
N VAL A 56 7.16 -1.78 8.86
CA VAL A 56 7.53 -2.72 7.80
C VAL A 56 8.01 -4.01 8.44
N ILE A 57 7.31 -5.10 8.19
CA ILE A 57 7.70 -6.44 8.65
C ILE A 57 8.61 -7.12 7.63
N GLY A 58 8.32 -6.91 6.35
CA GLY A 58 9.14 -7.41 5.25
C GLY A 58 8.89 -6.56 4.00
N ALA A 59 9.95 -6.31 3.24
CA ALA A 59 9.89 -5.58 1.98
C ALA A 59 10.84 -6.20 0.96
N CYS A 60 10.42 -6.25 -0.29
CA CYS A 60 11.23 -6.75 -1.40
C CYS A 60 10.83 -6.00 -2.67
N ASN A 61 11.84 -5.42 -3.31
CA ASN A 61 11.74 -4.89 -4.67
C ASN A 61 12.20 -6.00 -5.62
N PHE A 62 11.32 -6.34 -6.56
CA PHE A 62 11.59 -7.29 -7.64
C PHE A 62 12.09 -6.56 -8.89
N ASP A 63 11.62 -5.33 -9.09
CA ASP A 63 12.06 -4.41 -10.15
C ASP A 63 12.61 -3.10 -9.55
N PRO A 64 13.38 -2.32 -10.32
CA PRO A 64 13.82 -0.97 -9.93
C PRO A 64 12.67 -0.06 -9.50
N VAL A 65 12.92 0.86 -8.57
CA VAL A 65 11.87 1.71 -7.95
C VAL A 65 11.22 2.64 -8.97
N GLU A 66 11.94 3.00 -10.02
CA GLU A 66 11.48 3.86 -11.10
C GLU A 66 10.32 3.22 -11.89
N ASP A 67 10.20 1.88 -11.82
CA ASP A 67 9.14 1.13 -12.46
C ASP A 67 7.89 0.99 -11.57
N HIS A 68 7.91 1.48 -10.32
CA HIS A 68 6.81 1.34 -9.37
C HIS A 68 5.77 2.44 -9.59
N ALA A 69 4.69 2.14 -10.30
CA ALA A 69 3.76 3.18 -10.75
C ALA A 69 2.33 3.05 -10.20
N VAL A 70 1.83 1.83 -10.01
CA VAL A 70 0.47 1.58 -9.50
C VAL A 70 0.52 0.77 -8.21
N GLY A 71 -0.06 1.30 -7.14
CA GLY A 71 -0.14 0.63 -5.84
C GLY A 71 -1.45 -0.13 -5.65
N ARG A 72 -1.38 -1.37 -5.13
CA ARG A 72 -2.54 -2.05 -4.51
C ARG A 72 -2.29 -2.22 -3.03
N PHE A 73 -3.13 -1.57 -2.24
CA PHE A 73 -3.09 -1.65 -0.79
C PHE A 73 -4.26 -2.48 -0.26
N GLN A 74 -3.97 -3.61 0.37
CA GLN A 74 -4.97 -4.46 1.03
C GLN A 74 -4.71 -4.43 2.53
N ARG A 75 -5.77 -4.32 3.33
CA ARG A 75 -5.66 -4.23 4.79
C ARG A 75 -6.72 -5.06 5.50
N TRP A 76 -6.35 -5.60 6.66
CA TRP A 76 -7.22 -6.36 7.53
C TRP A 76 -7.00 -5.95 8.98
N SER A 77 -7.98 -6.22 9.83
CA SER A 77 -7.85 -6.12 11.29
C SER A 77 -7.84 -7.50 11.92
N TYR A 78 -7.19 -7.63 13.07
CA TYR A 78 -7.17 -8.86 13.85
C TYR A 78 -7.62 -8.63 15.29
N ARG A 79 -7.99 -9.71 15.98
CA ARG A 79 -8.43 -9.67 17.39
C ARG A 79 -7.37 -10.18 18.38
N HIS A 80 -6.46 -11.04 17.92
CA HIS A 80 -5.36 -11.64 18.67
C HIS A 80 -4.41 -10.62 19.33
N ASP A 81 -3.51 -11.11 20.19
CA ASP A 81 -2.44 -10.29 20.77
C ASP A 81 -1.47 -9.79 19.68
N ALA A 82 -1.09 -8.51 19.77
CA ALA A 82 -0.27 -7.89 18.75
C ALA A 82 1.17 -8.43 18.68
N ARG A 83 1.74 -8.90 19.80
CA ARG A 83 3.08 -9.47 19.84
C ARG A 83 3.13 -10.77 19.05
N ASP A 84 2.15 -11.64 19.27
CA ASP A 84 2.05 -12.93 18.58
C ASP A 84 1.88 -12.73 17.07
N VAL A 85 1.05 -11.75 16.67
CA VAL A 85 0.87 -11.41 15.25
C VAL A 85 2.17 -10.94 14.60
N GLY A 86 2.98 -10.12 15.28
CA GLY A 86 4.26 -9.66 14.73
C GLY A 86 5.22 -10.81 14.38
N TYR A 87 5.27 -11.87 15.19
CA TYR A 87 6.07 -13.07 14.89
C TYR A 87 5.48 -13.85 13.70
N ILE A 88 4.17 -14.10 13.72
CA ILE A 88 3.48 -14.81 12.64
C ILE A 88 3.69 -14.12 11.28
N LEU A 89 3.62 -12.78 11.24
CA LEU A 89 3.82 -12.02 10.01
C LEU A 89 5.24 -12.17 9.46
N ARG A 90 6.26 -12.19 10.33
CA ARG A 90 7.65 -12.43 9.90
C ARG A 90 7.83 -13.82 9.31
N ASP A 91 7.22 -14.83 9.94
CA ASP A 91 7.31 -16.23 9.49
C ASP A 91 6.58 -16.45 8.16
N VAL A 92 5.46 -15.76 7.93
CA VAL A 92 4.67 -15.86 6.71
C VAL A 92 5.23 -15.05 5.55
N TYR A 93 5.98 -13.98 5.81
CA TYR A 93 6.44 -13.06 4.77
C TYR A 93 7.22 -13.75 3.62
N PRO A 94 8.16 -14.69 3.85
CA PRO A 94 8.85 -15.38 2.77
C PRO A 94 7.89 -16.09 1.80
N ALA A 95 6.85 -16.75 2.32
CA ALA A 95 5.85 -17.41 1.48
C ALA A 95 5.01 -16.42 0.66
N ILE A 96 4.75 -15.22 1.19
CA ILE A 96 4.07 -14.14 0.47
C ILE A 96 4.97 -13.55 -0.62
N ARG A 97 6.26 -13.35 -0.32
CA ARG A 97 7.27 -12.85 -1.25
C ARG A 97 7.46 -13.81 -2.42
N ASP A 98 7.53 -15.10 -2.13
CA ASP A 98 7.86 -16.15 -3.11
C ASP A 98 6.60 -16.69 -3.83
N SER A 99 5.41 -16.21 -3.51
CA SER A 99 4.17 -16.67 -4.14
C SER A 99 4.16 -16.31 -5.63
N PRO A 100 3.89 -17.27 -6.55
CA PRO A 100 3.77 -16.97 -7.97
C PRO A 100 2.54 -16.07 -8.22
N ARG A 101 2.70 -15.03 -9.04
CA ARG A 101 1.64 -14.05 -9.34
C ARG A 101 1.54 -13.87 -10.85
N GLU A 102 0.31 -13.97 -11.37
CA GLU A 102 0.00 -13.97 -12.81
C GLU A 102 0.51 -12.73 -13.58
N GLN A 103 0.71 -11.61 -12.87
CA GLN A 103 1.26 -10.37 -13.43
C GLN A 103 2.25 -9.70 -12.46
N GLY A 104 3.02 -10.53 -11.74
CA GLY A 104 4.17 -10.17 -10.88
C GLY A 104 4.27 -8.71 -10.40
N PRO A 105 4.10 -8.42 -9.09
CA PRO A 105 4.35 -7.08 -8.57
C PRO A 105 5.84 -6.75 -8.68
N SER A 106 6.12 -5.47 -8.91
CA SER A 106 7.46 -4.88 -8.89
C SER A 106 8.00 -4.71 -7.47
N ALA A 107 7.12 -4.64 -6.47
CA ALA A 107 7.50 -4.70 -5.07
C ALA A 107 6.38 -5.27 -4.19
N SER A 108 6.77 -5.80 -3.03
CA SER A 108 5.85 -6.24 -1.97
C SER A 108 6.31 -5.76 -0.60
N LEU A 109 5.39 -5.18 0.17
CA LEU A 109 5.63 -4.75 1.54
C LEU A 109 4.56 -5.34 2.45
N LEU A 110 4.96 -6.13 3.45
CA LEU A 110 4.09 -6.58 4.53
C LEU A 110 4.20 -5.62 5.70
N LEU A 111 3.04 -5.15 6.16
CA LEU A 111 2.90 -4.00 7.04
C LEU A 111 2.10 -4.38 8.30
N HIS A 112 2.53 -3.86 9.45
CA HIS A 112 1.89 -4.10 10.74
C HIS A 112 1.68 -2.79 11.48
N ARG A 113 0.51 -2.65 12.10
CA ARG A 113 0.17 -1.52 12.96
C ARG A 113 -0.42 -2.06 14.26
N PRO A 114 0.46 -2.43 15.22
CA PRO A 114 0.06 -3.20 16.40
C PRO A 114 -0.99 -2.49 17.26
N ASP A 115 -0.84 -1.16 17.44
CA ASP A 115 -1.72 -0.36 18.29
C ASP A 115 -3.17 -0.34 17.79
N GLU A 116 -3.35 -0.37 16.46
CA GLU A 116 -4.67 -0.40 15.82
C GLU A 116 -5.06 -1.81 15.36
N LYS A 117 -4.32 -2.84 15.80
CA LYS A 117 -4.48 -4.24 15.38
C LYS A 117 -4.67 -4.42 13.87
N GLY A 118 -3.90 -3.66 13.10
CA GLY A 118 -3.97 -3.62 11.65
C GLY A 118 -2.84 -4.42 11.01
N ILE A 119 -3.16 -5.14 9.95
CA ILE A 119 -2.19 -5.71 9.02
C ILE A 119 -2.50 -5.20 7.63
N ALA A 120 -1.46 -4.98 6.83
CA ALA A 120 -1.64 -4.60 5.45
C ALA A 120 -0.56 -5.21 4.57
N ILE A 121 -0.86 -5.27 3.29
CA ILE A 121 0.12 -5.55 2.25
C ILE A 121 -0.01 -4.51 1.16
N GLN A 122 1.14 -3.98 0.75
CA GLN A 122 1.25 -3.10 -0.38
C GLN A 122 1.99 -3.83 -1.50
N PHE A 123 1.38 -3.87 -2.67
CA PHE A 123 2.04 -4.26 -3.90
C PHE A 123 2.23 -3.03 -4.78
N ALA A 124 3.40 -2.90 -5.39
CA ALA A 124 3.63 -1.97 -6.48
C ALA A 124 3.67 -2.74 -7.80
N PHE A 125 3.13 -2.15 -8.85
CA PHE A 125 3.11 -2.70 -10.20
C PHE A 125 3.62 -1.66 -11.18
N ARG A 126 4.24 -2.15 -12.26
CA ARG A 126 4.54 -1.34 -13.44
C ARG A 126 3.25 -0.79 -14.03
N MET A 127 3.36 0.36 -14.69
CA MET A 127 2.37 0.79 -15.68
C MET A 127 2.36 -0.17 -16.89
N ALA A 128 1.27 -0.20 -17.64
CA ALA A 128 1.29 -0.77 -19.00
C ALA A 128 2.26 0.04 -19.89
N GLU A 129 2.93 -0.62 -20.83
CA GLU A 129 3.84 0.08 -21.76
C GLU A 129 3.03 1.02 -22.67
N ALA A 130 3.52 2.26 -22.79
CA ALA A 130 2.91 3.44 -23.42
C ALA A 130 1.79 4.12 -22.59
N ILE A 131 2.08 5.35 -22.12
CA ILE A 131 1.07 6.28 -21.57
C ILE A 131 0.97 7.46 -22.53
N ASP A 132 0.37 7.23 -23.69
CA ASP A 132 0.05 8.33 -24.60
C ASP A 132 -1.37 8.85 -24.35
N SER A 133 -2.15 8.16 -23.50
CA SER A 133 -3.56 8.47 -23.25
C SER A 133 -4.01 8.21 -21.81
N SER A 134 -5.14 8.82 -21.44
CA SER A 134 -5.84 8.47 -20.19
C SER A 134 -6.33 7.03 -20.16
N ASP A 135 -6.57 6.41 -21.31
CA ASP A 135 -7.12 5.06 -21.41
C ASP A 135 -6.10 4.01 -20.96
N ASP A 136 -4.82 4.24 -21.25
CA ASP A 136 -3.71 3.36 -20.83
C ASP A 136 -3.51 3.36 -19.31
N ALA A 137 -3.71 4.52 -18.67
CA ALA A 137 -3.71 4.65 -17.21
C ALA A 137 -4.89 3.89 -16.57
N HIS A 138 -6.08 3.99 -17.15
CA HIS A 138 -7.25 3.24 -16.67
C HIS A 138 -7.08 1.72 -16.84
N GLU A 139 -6.48 1.25 -17.94
CA GLU A 139 -6.23 -0.18 -18.11
C GLU A 139 -5.21 -0.70 -17.10
N SER A 140 -4.18 0.09 -16.78
CA SER A 140 -3.24 -0.25 -15.70
C SER A 140 -3.92 -0.40 -14.34
N LEU A 141 -4.89 0.47 -14.02
CA LEU A 141 -5.71 0.33 -12.81
C LEU A 141 -6.58 -0.93 -12.86
N ARG A 142 -7.30 -1.17 -13.96
CA ARG A 142 -8.15 -2.37 -14.12
C ARG A 142 -7.35 -3.66 -14.00
N ARG A 143 -6.14 -3.69 -14.56
CA ARG A 143 -5.20 -4.81 -14.46
C ARG A 143 -4.89 -5.13 -12.99
N VAL A 144 -4.58 -4.09 -12.21
CA VAL A 144 -4.31 -4.23 -10.77
C VAL A 144 -5.56 -4.61 -9.99
N GLU A 145 -6.74 -4.08 -10.31
CA GLU A 145 -8.02 -4.46 -9.69
C GLU A 145 -8.37 -5.93 -9.90
N ARG A 146 -8.10 -6.47 -11.10
CA ARG A 146 -8.36 -7.88 -11.45
C ARG A 146 -7.48 -8.88 -10.70
N GLN A 147 -6.38 -8.45 -10.07
CA GLN A 147 -5.55 -9.36 -9.26
C GLN A 147 -6.40 -9.98 -8.15
N VAL A 148 -6.19 -11.27 -7.87
CA VAL A 148 -6.91 -11.94 -6.79
C VAL A 148 -6.44 -11.37 -5.45
N SER A 149 -7.35 -10.82 -4.64
CA SER A 149 -7.03 -10.41 -3.27
C SER A 149 -6.46 -11.61 -2.51
N LEU A 150 -5.48 -11.38 -1.64
CA LEU A 150 -5.05 -12.44 -0.73
C LEU A 150 -6.24 -12.81 0.13
N LYS A 151 -6.74 -14.03 -0.06
CA LYS A 151 -7.87 -14.52 0.72
C LYS A 151 -7.37 -14.82 2.12
N VAL A 152 -8.11 -14.34 3.12
CA VAL A 152 -7.95 -14.82 4.48
C VAL A 152 -8.31 -16.30 4.46
N ILE A 153 -7.31 -17.18 4.61
CA ILE A 153 -7.56 -18.60 4.85
C ILE A 153 -7.94 -18.69 6.32
N SER A 154 -9.24 -18.65 6.63
CA SER A 154 -9.74 -19.05 7.93
C SER A 154 -9.50 -20.56 8.07
N ARG A 155 -8.57 -20.96 8.94
CA ARG A 155 -8.55 -22.31 9.50
C ARG A 155 -9.33 -22.32 10.79
#